data_AF-A0A7S0ZJQ4-F1
#
_entry.id   AF-A0A7S0ZJQ4-F1
#
_cell.length_a   1.000
_cell.length_b   1.000
_cell.length_c   1.000
_cell.angle_alpha   90.00
_cell.angle_beta   90.00
_cell.angle_gamma   90.00
#
_symmetry.space_group_name_H-M   'P 1'
#
loop_
_entity.id
_entity.type
_entity.pdbx_description
1 polymer ?
#
loop_
_entity_poly.entity_id
_entity_poly.type
_entity_poly.pdbx_seq_one_letter_code
_entity_poly.pdbx_strand_id
1 'polypeptide(L)'
;MTVVAESVFCNGLSTLLSNLFSKITPPSSENDEPWLSEYKTGAQCHFDYFRIPSYLDGVVHERIAMLLIDHGFTLFAYRQSRHRRWHMVSADTVL
;
A
#
# COMPACT_ATOMS: atom_id res chain seq x y z
N MET A 1 -2.67 -1.69 -21.21
CA MET A 1 -1.40 -1.12 -21.68
C MET A 1 -0.87 0.02 -20.80
N THR A 2 -1.68 0.65 -19.94
CA THR A 2 -1.23 1.74 -19.06
C THR A 2 -0.13 1.33 -18.07
N VAL A 3 -0.24 0.18 -17.40
CA VAL A 3 0.75 -0.28 -16.40
C VAL A 3 2.15 -0.52 -16.99
N VAL A 4 2.23 -0.96 -18.25
CA VAL A 4 3.51 -1.14 -18.95
C VAL A 4 4.10 0.22 -19.35
N ALA A 5 3.26 1.20 -19.71
CA ALA A 5 3.70 2.57 -20.00
C ALA A 5 4.24 3.27 -18.74
N GLU A 6 3.59 3.08 -17.59
CA GLU A 6 4.06 3.63 -16.30
C GLU A 6 5.39 3.00 -15.84
N SER A 7 5.67 1.77 -16.27
CA SER A 7 6.95 1.10 -15.97
C SER A 7 8.15 1.76 -16.64
N VAL A 8 7.93 2.60 -17.67
CA VAL A 8 8.98 3.41 -18.30
C VAL A 8 9.43 4.55 -17.37
N PHE A 9 8.52 5.07 -16.55
CA PHE A 9 8.80 6.15 -15.58
C PHE A 9 9.30 5.60 -14.23
N CYS A 10 8.89 4.38 -13.88
CA CYS A 10 9.32 3.69 -12.67
C CYS A 10 9.56 2.21 -12.95
N ASN A 11 10.85 1.83 -13.09
CA ASN A 11 11.24 0.45 -13.33
C ASN A 11 10.70 -0.47 -12.22
N GLY A 12 10.06 -1.58 -12.62
CA GLY A 12 9.51 -2.56 -11.69
C GLY A 12 8.12 -2.23 -11.15
N LEU A 13 7.52 -1.08 -11.50
CA LEU A 13 6.18 -0.69 -11.05
C LEU A 13 5.09 -1.71 -11.49
N SER A 14 5.20 -2.24 -12.70
CA SER A 14 4.27 -3.29 -13.17
C SER A 14 4.31 -4.53 -12.28
N THR A 15 5.50 -5.04 -11.97
CA THR A 15 5.69 -6.19 -11.08
C THR A 15 5.18 -5.88 -9.67
N LEU A 16 5.48 -4.69 -9.14
CA LEU A 16 4.99 -4.26 -7.84
C LEU A 16 3.46 -4.27 -7.80
N LEU A 17 2.80 -3.62 -8.76
CA LEU A 17 1.34 -3.57 -8.83
C LEU A 17 0.75 -4.98 -8.99
N SER A 18 1.34 -5.81 -9.85
CA SER A 18 0.91 -7.21 -10.00
C SER A 18 0.94 -7.96 -8.68
N ASN A 19 2.02 -7.86 -7.91
CA ASN A 19 2.13 -8.51 -6.60
C ASN A 19 1.06 -7.98 -5.63
N LEU A 20 0.85 -6.65 -5.57
CA LEU A 20 -0.12 -6.02 -4.69
C LEU A 20 -1.58 -6.43 -4.97
N PHE A 21 -1.92 -6.74 -6.23
CA PHE A 21 -3.26 -7.20 -6.62
C PHE A 21 -3.47 -8.72 -6.47
N SER A 22 -2.43 -9.53 -6.66
CA SER A 22 -2.57 -10.99 -6.75
C SER A 22 -2.62 -11.73 -5.41
N LYS A 23 -2.46 -11.05 -4.26
CA LYS A 23 -2.45 -11.66 -2.90
C LYS A 23 -1.64 -12.96 -2.87
N ILE A 24 -0.34 -12.85 -3.16
CA ILE A 24 0.55 -14.00 -3.29
C ILE A 24 1.10 -14.37 -1.90
N THR A 25 1.17 -15.66 -1.60
CA THR A 25 1.91 -16.18 -0.43
C THR A 25 3.10 -16.99 -0.93
N PRO A 26 4.25 -16.37 -1.18
CA PRO A 26 5.42 -17.08 -1.67
C PRO A 26 5.93 -18.06 -0.61
N PRO A 27 6.37 -19.26 -1.00
CA PRO A 27 6.94 -20.23 -0.07
C PRO A 27 8.27 -19.73 0.48
N SER A 28 8.45 -19.81 1.80
CA SER A 28 9.74 -19.54 2.44
C SER A 28 10.68 -20.73 2.27
N SER A 29 11.96 -20.45 2.03
CA SER A 29 13.03 -21.46 1.99
C SER A 29 14.21 -20.96 2.81
N GLU A 30 14.80 -21.83 3.64
CA GLU A 30 16.01 -21.51 4.41
C GLU A 30 17.23 -21.23 3.53
N ASN A 31 17.19 -21.67 2.26
CA ASN A 31 18.23 -21.45 1.25
C ASN A 31 17.97 -20.22 0.36
N ASP A 32 17.02 -19.34 0.73
CA ASP A 32 16.79 -18.13 -0.04
C ASP A 32 18.00 -17.19 0.05
N GLU A 33 18.48 -16.73 -1.10
CA GLU A 33 19.43 -15.63 -1.17
C GLU A 33 18.84 -14.37 -0.48
N PRO A 34 19.66 -13.51 0.14
CA PRO A 34 19.16 -12.34 0.88
C PRO A 34 18.19 -11.46 0.10
N TRP A 35 18.48 -11.19 -1.19
CA TRP A 35 17.62 -10.38 -2.05
C TRP A 35 16.26 -11.06 -2.33
N LEU A 36 16.24 -12.39 -2.41
CA LEU A 36 15.02 -13.15 -2.68
C LEU A 36 14.13 -13.18 -1.45
N SER A 37 14.74 -13.27 -0.26
CA SER A 37 14.03 -13.14 1.01
C SER A 37 13.31 -11.79 1.11
N GLU A 38 14.02 -10.69 0.85
CA GLU A 38 13.45 -9.33 0.84
C GLU A 38 12.33 -9.18 -0.20
N TYR A 39 12.55 -9.70 -1.42
CA TYR A 39 11.53 -9.68 -2.46
C TYR A 39 10.26 -10.43 -2.05
N LYS A 40 10.40 -11.61 -1.44
CA LYS A 40 9.26 -12.42 -0.97
C LYS A 40 8.49 -11.71 0.13
N THR A 41 9.17 -11.05 1.07
CA THR A 41 8.53 -10.19 2.08
C THR A 41 7.71 -9.09 1.43
N GLY A 42 8.28 -8.37 0.45
CA GLY A 42 7.55 -7.34 -0.29
C GLY A 42 6.39 -7.88 -1.13
N ALA A 43 6.53 -9.08 -1.70
CA ALA A 43 5.49 -9.72 -2.52
C ALA A 43 4.27 -10.21 -1.72
N GLN A 44 4.38 -10.33 -0.40
CA GLN A 44 3.27 -10.65 0.50
C GLN A 44 2.36 -9.43 0.77
N CYS A 45 2.85 -8.21 0.50
CA CYS A 45 2.05 -7.00 0.60
C CYS A 45 0.89 -7.05 -0.41
N HIS A 46 -0.25 -6.52 -0.02
CA HIS A 46 -1.41 -6.42 -0.88
C HIS A 46 -2.24 -5.20 -0.55
N PHE A 47 -3.05 -4.75 -1.52
CA PHE A 47 -4.03 -3.72 -1.25
C PHE A 47 -5.16 -4.27 -0.39
N ASP A 48 -5.46 -3.53 0.67
CA ASP A 48 -6.64 -3.74 1.50
C ASP A 48 -7.28 -2.40 1.87
N TYR A 49 -8.50 -2.45 2.40
CA TYR A 49 -9.21 -1.29 2.88
C TYR A 49 -9.81 -1.55 4.26
N PHE A 50 -9.75 -0.55 5.13
CA PHE A 50 -10.39 -0.58 6.43
C PHE A 50 -11.09 0.74 6.70
N ARG A 51 -12.01 0.73 7.66
CA ARG A 51 -12.69 1.93 8.09
C ARG A 51 -11.89 2.55 9.24
N ILE A 52 -11.51 3.81 9.08
CA ILE A 52 -10.89 4.58 10.17
C ILE A 52 -11.94 4.77 11.27
N PRO A 53 -11.60 4.47 12.54
CA PRO A 53 -12.49 4.71 13.67
C PRO A 53 -12.85 6.18 13.83
N SER A 54 -14.10 6.47 14.20
CA SER A 54 -14.62 7.85 14.29
C SER A 54 -13.95 8.72 15.36
N TYR A 55 -13.21 8.14 16.31
CA TYR A 55 -12.45 8.92 17.28
C TYR A 55 -11.20 9.58 16.68
N LEU A 56 -10.81 9.18 15.46
CA LEU A 56 -9.73 9.79 14.68
C LEU A 56 -10.25 10.83 13.68
N ASP A 57 -11.56 11.12 13.66
CA ASP A 57 -12.14 12.13 12.79
C ASP A 57 -11.55 13.52 13.11
N GLY A 58 -11.11 14.26 12.09
CA GLY A 58 -10.47 15.56 12.23
C GLY A 58 -8.98 15.52 12.60
N VAL A 59 -8.38 14.33 12.69
CA VAL A 59 -6.94 14.17 12.87
C VAL A 59 -6.23 14.31 11.51
N VAL A 60 -5.10 15.02 11.53
CA VAL A 60 -4.25 15.18 10.34
C VAL A 60 -3.78 13.81 9.85
N HIS A 61 -3.89 13.59 8.54
CA HIS A 61 -3.55 12.32 7.89
C HIS A 61 -2.17 11.79 8.30
N GLU A 62 -1.15 12.66 8.34
CA GLU A 62 0.24 12.29 8.67
C GLU A 62 0.33 11.53 9.99
N ARG A 63 -0.41 11.98 11.01
CA ARG A 63 -0.43 11.32 12.33
C ARG A 63 -1.06 9.95 12.28
N ILE A 64 -2.10 9.78 11.47
CA ILE A 64 -2.75 8.47 11.26
C ILE A 64 -1.80 7.55 10.47
N ALA A 65 -1.15 8.05 9.42
CA ALA A 65 -0.19 7.28 8.63
C ALA A 65 1.00 6.82 9.46
N MET A 66 1.57 7.67 10.31
CA MET A 66 2.67 7.28 11.21
C MET A 66 2.25 6.15 12.16
N LEU A 67 1.07 6.26 12.80
CA LEU A 67 0.54 5.21 13.66
C LEU A 67 0.36 3.87 12.93
N LEU A 68 -0.05 3.92 11.66
CA LEU A 68 -0.28 2.74 10.83
C LEU A 68 1.04 2.10 10.37
N ILE A 69 2.05 2.91 10.04
CA ILE A 69 3.37 2.44 9.60
C ILE A 69 4.02 1.60 10.71
N ASP A 70 3.91 2.03 11.97
CA ASP A 70 4.42 1.27 13.13
C ASP A 70 3.76 -0.12 13.27
N HIS A 71 2.59 -0.31 12.67
CA HIS A 71 1.86 -1.58 12.62
C HIS A 71 1.98 -2.31 11.27
N GLY A 72 2.87 -1.85 10.37
CA GLY A 72 3.09 -2.48 9.07
C GLY A 72 2.07 -2.11 7.99
N PHE A 73 1.30 -1.04 8.20
CA PHE A 73 0.31 -0.57 7.23
C PHE A 73 0.76 0.75 6.58
N THR A 74 0.73 0.80 5.26
CA THR A 74 0.98 2.03 4.50
C THR A 74 -0.33 2.53 3.91
N LEU A 75 -0.72 3.77 4.24
CA LEU A 75 -1.93 4.38 3.72
C LEU A 75 -1.65 5.05 2.36
N PHE A 76 -2.36 4.63 1.31
CA PHE A 76 -2.15 5.13 -0.06
C PHE A 76 -3.31 6.01 -0.57
N ALA A 77 -4.52 5.75 -0.09
CA ALA A 77 -5.73 6.43 -0.54
C ALA A 77 -6.78 6.45 0.56
N TYR A 78 -7.69 7.41 0.49
CA TYR A 78 -8.85 7.49 1.37
C TYR A 78 -10.13 7.66 0.56
N ARG A 79 -11.27 7.32 1.17
CA ARG A 79 -12.60 7.54 0.60
C ARG A 79 -13.54 8.00 1.70
N GLN A 80 -14.05 9.22 1.55
CA GLN A 80 -15.08 9.71 2.46
C GLN A 80 -16.38 8.92 2.28
N SER A 81 -17.07 8.59 3.37
CA SER A 81 -18.25 7.72 3.32
C SER A 81 -19.39 8.26 2.45
N ARG A 82 -19.44 9.59 2.22
CA ARG A 82 -20.42 10.26 1.34
C ARG A 82 -20.01 10.28 -0.13
N HIS A 83 -18.74 10.02 -0.45
CA HIS A 83 -18.21 10.04 -1.79
C HIS A 83 -17.84 8.63 -2.26
N ARG A 84 -18.18 8.30 -3.52
CA ARG A 84 -17.81 7.00 -4.10
C ARG A 84 -16.39 6.96 -4.66
N ARG A 85 -15.69 8.10 -4.73
CA ARG A 85 -14.36 8.21 -5.32
C ARG A 85 -13.28 8.09 -4.26
N TRP A 86 -12.24 7.32 -4.60
CA TRP A 86 -10.99 7.30 -3.85
C TRP A 86 -10.18 8.55 -4.19
N HIS A 87 -9.56 9.11 -3.16
CA HIS A 87 -8.66 10.25 -3.25
C HIS A 87 -7.27 9.79 -2.83
N MET A 88 -6.25 10.21 -3.58
CA MET A 88 -4.88 10.00 -3.15
C MET A 88 -4.60 10.82 -1.92
N VAL A 89 -3.79 10.24 -1.05
CA VAL A 89 -3.32 10.88 0.17
C VAL A 89 -2.22 11.88 -0.18
N SER A 90 -2.34 13.10 0.35
CA SER A 90 -1.31 14.14 0.29
C SER A 90 -0.96 14.63 1.69
N ALA A 91 0.16 15.36 1.83
CA ALA A 91 0.57 15.96 3.10
C ALA A 91 -0.52 16.87 3.72
N ASP A 92 -1.33 17.52 2.87
CA ASP A 92 -2.39 18.43 3.29
C ASP A 92 -3.74 17.74 3.53
N THR A 93 -3.80 16.40 3.46
CA THR A 93 -5.04 15.66 3.65
C THR A 93 -5.46 15.68 5.12
N VAL A 94 -6.69 16.10 5.38
CA VAL A 94 -7.35 15.99 6.68
C VAL A 94 -8.50 14.99 6.55
N LEU A 95 -8.55 14.02 7.46
CA LEU A 95 -9.51 12.91 7.44
C LEU A 95 -10.77 13.22 8.24
#